data_AF-A0A952IPK0-F1
#
_entry.id   AF-A0A952IPK0-F1
#
_cell.length_a   1.000
_cell.length_b   1.000
_cell.length_c   1.000
_cell.angle_alpha   90.00
_cell.angle_beta   90.00
_cell.angle_gamma   90.00
#
_symmetry.space_group_name_H-M   'P 1'
#
loop_
_entity.id
_entity.type
_entity.pdbx_description
1 polymer ?
#
loop_
_entity_poly.entity_id
_entity_poly.type
_entity_poly.pdbx_seq_one_letter_code
_entity_poly.pdbx_strand_id
1 'polypeptide(L)'
;MTWRLRQGCTLQQTLEQAIDDLDGFYTFCVGTSDGFAVLRDPIACKHAVLAETDDWVAMATEYRAIATLPGSDNATIWEPKPQTVYAWGSADQRAAEVA
;
A
#
# COMPACT_ATOMS: atom_id res chain seq x y z
N MET A 1 -11.45 9.77 0.47
CA MET A 1 -10.14 9.50 1.12
C MET A 1 -9.38 10.78 1.48
N THR A 2 -8.99 11.65 0.54
CA THR A 2 -8.15 12.83 0.82
C THR A 2 -8.70 13.81 1.87
N TRP A 3 -10.04 13.92 1.98
CA TRP A 3 -10.67 14.76 2.99
C TRP A 3 -10.44 14.25 4.43
N ARG A 4 -10.38 12.93 4.65
CA ARG A 4 -10.14 12.32 5.97
C ARG A 4 -8.70 12.55 6.44
N LEU A 5 -7.74 12.43 5.52
CA LEU A 5 -6.35 12.79 5.79
C LEU A 5 -6.24 14.27 6.23
N ARG A 6 -7.01 15.18 5.61
CA ARG A 6 -7.08 16.59 6.02
C ARG A 6 -7.76 16.81 7.38
N GLN A 7 -8.52 15.83 7.87
CA GLN A 7 -9.12 15.86 9.20
C GLN A 7 -8.25 15.20 10.27
N GLY A 8 -7.01 14.83 9.92
CA GLY A 8 -6.07 14.23 10.86
C GLY A 8 -6.21 12.71 11.03
N CYS A 9 -7.03 12.03 10.22
CA CYS A 9 -7.01 10.56 10.20
C CYS A 9 -5.64 10.06 9.70
N THR A 10 -5.13 8.97 10.28
CA THR A 10 -3.92 8.33 9.76
C THR A 10 -4.19 7.76 8.37
N LEU A 11 -3.12 7.45 7.63
CA LEU A 11 -3.25 6.76 6.34
C LEU A 11 -3.89 5.39 6.51
N GLN A 12 -3.49 4.62 7.53
CA GLN A 12 -4.08 3.32 7.82
C GLN A 12 -5.58 3.43 8.10
N GLN A 13 -6.02 4.31 9.01
CA GLN A 13 -7.44 4.51 9.29
C GLN A 13 -8.24 4.92 8.04
N THR A 14 -7.64 5.79 7.22
CA THR A 14 -8.28 6.25 5.98
C THR A 14 -8.45 5.10 4.98
N LEU A 15 -7.46 4.20 4.89
CA LEU A 15 -7.48 3.03 4.01
C LEU A 15 -8.45 1.97 4.51
N GLU A 16 -8.45 1.66 5.81
CA GLU A 16 -9.39 0.72 6.42
C GLU A 16 -10.83 1.17 6.20
N GLN A 17 -11.12 2.45 6.45
CA GLN A 17 -12.47 2.99 6.25
C GLN A 17 -12.86 3.06 4.76
N ALA A 18 -11.88 3.15 3.85
CA ALA A 18 -12.16 3.11 2.41
C ALA A 18 -12.67 1.73 1.96
N ILE A 19 -12.42 0.67 2.74
CA ILE A 19 -12.95 -0.66 2.46
C ILE A 19 -14.49 -0.67 2.55
N ASP A 20 -15.03 0.03 3.55
CA ASP A 20 -16.48 0.11 3.77
C ASP A 20 -17.16 1.08 2.80
N ASP A 21 -16.46 2.16 2.41
CA ASP A 21 -17.03 3.22 1.57
C ASP A 21 -17.03 2.88 0.07
N LEU A 22 -16.11 2.03 -0.37
CA LEU A 22 -15.88 1.77 -1.79
C LEU A 22 -16.34 0.38 -2.19
N ASP A 23 -17.28 0.34 -3.13
CA ASP A 23 -17.72 -0.89 -3.78
C ASP A 23 -16.87 -1.19 -5.04
N GLY A 24 -16.78 -2.46 -5.39
CA GLY A 24 -16.05 -2.98 -6.54
C GLY A 24 -14.61 -3.40 -6.25
N PHE A 25 -13.86 -3.66 -7.32
CA PHE A 25 -12.49 -4.17 -7.24
C PHE A 25 -11.46 -3.05 -7.35
N TYR A 26 -10.50 -3.01 -6.44
CA TYR A 26 -9.47 -1.99 -6.40
C TYR A 26 -8.20 -2.51 -5.72
N THR A 27 -7.08 -1.89 -6.10
CA THR A 27 -5.80 -2.06 -5.44
C THR A 27 -5.19 -0.69 -5.34
N PHE A 28 -4.98 -0.23 -4.12
CA PHE A 28 -4.36 1.05 -3.83
C PHE A 28 -2.85 0.88 -3.67
N CYS A 29 -2.11 1.82 -4.25
CA CYS A 29 -0.73 2.14 -3.91
C CYS A 29 -0.72 3.65 -3.65
N VAL A 30 -0.45 4.04 -2.40
CA VAL A 30 -0.53 5.44 -1.94
C VAL A 30 0.84 5.85 -1.41
N GLY A 31 1.52 6.74 -2.15
CA GLY A 31 2.78 7.34 -1.69
C GLY A 31 2.56 8.45 -0.66
N THR A 32 3.45 8.51 0.32
CA THR A 32 3.65 9.65 1.22
C THR A 32 4.98 10.33 0.91
N SER A 33 5.33 11.38 1.65
CA SER A 33 6.62 12.05 1.51
C SER A 33 7.82 11.17 1.85
N ASP A 34 7.59 10.11 2.61
CA ASP A 34 8.59 9.30 3.32
C ASP A 34 8.29 7.80 3.27
N GLY A 35 7.40 7.36 2.37
CA GLY A 35 6.97 5.97 2.31
C GLY A 35 5.80 5.74 1.36
N PHE A 36 5.14 4.60 1.51
CA PHE A 36 3.89 4.30 0.82
C PHE A 36 3.11 3.21 1.54
N ALA A 37 1.83 3.09 1.17
CA ALA A 37 0.95 2.02 1.64
C ALA A 37 0.23 1.33 0.48
N VAL A 38 -0.10 0.06 0.68
CA VAL A 38 -0.83 -0.80 -0.27
C VAL A 38 -2.04 -1.43 0.42
N LEU A 39 -3.18 -1.42 -0.27
CA LEU A 39 -4.41 -2.06 0.19
C LEU A 39 -5.12 -2.69 -1.01
N ARG A 40 -5.64 -3.92 -0.85
CA ARG A 40 -6.52 -4.57 -1.82
C ARG A 40 -7.96 -4.59 -1.32
N ASP A 41 -8.89 -4.59 -2.27
CA ASP A 41 -10.31 -4.82 -2.02
C ASP A 41 -10.56 -6.18 -1.31
N PRO A 42 -11.75 -6.40 -0.73
CA PRO A 42 -12.07 -7.61 0.02
C PRO A 42 -11.95 -8.92 -0.75
N ILE A 43 -12.11 -8.87 -2.08
CA ILE A 43 -12.05 -10.04 -2.95
C ILE A 43 -10.64 -10.23 -3.50
N ALA A 44 -9.78 -9.20 -3.42
CA ALA A 44 -8.45 -9.20 -4.02
C ALA A 44 -8.50 -9.56 -5.52
N CYS A 45 -9.55 -9.12 -6.22
CA CYS A 45 -9.82 -9.58 -7.59
C CYS A 45 -8.79 -9.03 -8.60
N LYS A 46 -8.22 -7.85 -8.33
CA LYS A 46 -7.15 -7.27 -9.14
C LYS A 46 -5.79 -7.80 -8.70
N HIS A 47 -4.91 -8.06 -9.67
CA HIS A 47 -3.55 -8.54 -9.42
C HIS A 47 -2.71 -7.50 -8.67
N ALA A 48 -1.87 -7.98 -7.76
CA ALA A 48 -0.90 -7.18 -7.04
C ALA A 48 0.24 -8.09 -6.56
N VAL A 49 1.47 -7.64 -6.74
CA VAL A 49 2.69 -8.31 -6.30
C VAL A 49 3.48 -7.33 -5.46
N LEU A 50 3.87 -7.76 -4.28
CA LEU A 50 4.84 -7.10 -3.42
C LEU A 50 6.15 -7.85 -3.48
N ALA A 51 7.25 -7.11 -3.45
CA ALA A 51 8.57 -7.66 -3.33
C ALA A 51 9.42 -6.81 -2.39
N GLU A 52 10.20 -7.47 -1.55
CA GLU A 52 11.03 -6.79 -0.54
C GLU A 52 12.43 -7.41 -0.46
N THR A 53 13.41 -6.54 -0.37
CA THR A 53 14.82 -6.81 -0.10
C THR A 53 15.25 -5.96 1.10
N ASP A 54 16.47 -6.14 1.58
CA ASP A 54 17.04 -5.29 2.63
C ASP A 54 17.15 -3.81 2.21
N ASP A 55 17.24 -3.53 0.90
CA ASP A 55 17.47 -2.19 0.36
C ASP A 55 16.20 -1.48 -0.12
N TRP A 56 15.17 -2.24 -0.52
CA TRP A 56 13.95 -1.69 -1.11
C TRP A 56 12.75 -2.60 -0.95
N VAL A 57 11.58 -1.97 -1.02
CA VAL A 57 10.29 -2.61 -1.24
C VAL A 57 9.64 -2.07 -2.51
N ALA A 58 8.97 -2.93 -3.28
CA ALA A 58 8.28 -2.59 -4.51
C ALA A 58 6.88 -3.21 -4.56
N MET A 59 5.97 -2.51 -5.22
CA MET A 59 4.65 -2.99 -5.58
C MET A 59 4.46 -2.87 -7.09
N ALA A 60 3.90 -3.89 -7.72
CA ALA A 60 3.47 -3.86 -9.11
C ALA A 60 2.23 -4.72 -9.32
N THR A 61 1.56 -4.57 -10.46
CA THR A 61 0.46 -5.46 -10.86
C THR A 61 0.97 -6.83 -11.31
N GLU A 62 2.20 -6.91 -11.83
CA GLU A 62 2.83 -8.15 -12.30
C GLU A 62 4.31 -8.24 -11.89
N TYR A 63 4.76 -9.47 -11.64
CA TYR A 63 6.16 -9.77 -11.30
C TYR A 63 7.18 -9.25 -12.33
N ARG A 64 6.82 -9.24 -13.62
CA ARG A 64 7.76 -8.81 -14.68
C ARG A 64 8.27 -7.38 -14.50
N ALA A 65 7.47 -6.48 -13.92
CA ALA A 65 7.89 -5.11 -13.65
C ALA A 65 8.92 -5.02 -12.49
N ILE A 66 8.89 -5.99 -11.57
CA ILE A 66 9.80 -6.09 -10.43
C ILE A 66 11.08 -6.83 -10.81
N ALA A 67 11.00 -7.81 -11.72
CA ALA A 67 12.12 -8.66 -12.12
C ALA A 67 13.31 -7.93 -12.77
N THR A 68 13.16 -6.64 -13.10
CA THR A 68 14.25 -5.80 -13.63
C THR A 68 14.92 -4.95 -12.55
N LEU A 69 14.43 -4.99 -11.31
CA LEU A 69 15.00 -4.22 -10.21
C LEU A 69 16.31 -4.84 -9.70
N PRO A 70 17.27 -4.01 -9.25
CA PRO A 70 18.53 -4.52 -8.71
C PRO A 70 18.31 -5.50 -7.56
N GLY A 71 18.90 -6.70 -7.66
CA GLY A 71 18.81 -7.72 -6.61
C GLY A 71 17.45 -8.43 -6.51
N SER A 72 16.56 -8.29 -7.50
CA SER A 72 15.22 -8.90 -7.49
C SER A 72 15.22 -10.42 -7.31
N ASP A 73 16.30 -11.10 -7.73
CA ASP A 73 16.45 -12.56 -7.58
C ASP A 73 16.48 -13.02 -6.10
N ASN A 74 16.85 -12.11 -5.19
CA ASN A 74 16.90 -12.37 -3.75
C ASN A 74 15.69 -11.77 -2.99
N ALA A 75 14.76 -11.14 -3.70
CA ALA A 75 13.60 -10.50 -3.06
C ALA A 75 12.63 -11.55 -2.51
N THR A 76 12.09 -11.30 -1.33
CA THR A 76 10.89 -12.00 -0.86
C THR A 76 9.72 -11.47 -1.67
N ILE A 77 9.00 -12.33 -2.39
CA ILE A 77 7.92 -11.93 -3.30
C ILE A 77 6.62 -12.60 -2.87
N TRP A 78 5.54 -11.84 -2.79
CA TRP A 78 4.24 -12.35 -2.38
C TRP A 78 3.09 -11.51 -2.94
N GLU A 79 1.88 -12.08 -2.90
CA GLU A 79 0.66 -11.30 -3.14
C GLU A 79 0.14 -10.69 -1.83
N PRO A 80 -0.20 -9.39 -1.78
CA PRO A 80 -0.81 -8.80 -0.60
C PRO A 80 -2.16 -9.46 -0.31
N LYS A 81 -2.44 -9.69 0.97
CA LYS A 81 -3.73 -10.24 1.42
C LYS A 81 -4.88 -9.23 1.20
N PRO A 82 -6.11 -9.70 0.95
CA PRO A 82 -7.29 -8.84 0.92
C PRO A 82 -7.47 -8.10 2.25
N GLN A 83 -8.04 -6.89 2.21
CA GLN A 83 -8.38 -6.06 3.37
C GLN A 83 -7.23 -5.82 4.37
N THR A 84 -5.99 -6.01 3.94
CA THR A 84 -4.82 -5.83 4.79
C THR A 84 -4.05 -4.62 4.30
N VAL A 85 -3.84 -3.65 5.18
CA VAL A 85 -2.98 -2.50 4.90
C VAL A 85 -1.54 -2.91 5.14
N TYR A 86 -0.70 -2.73 4.12
CA TYR A 86 0.75 -2.82 4.22
C TYR A 86 1.33 -1.42 4.09
N ALA A 87 2.22 -1.01 4.98
CA ALA A 87 2.82 0.31 4.96
C ALA A 87 4.32 0.23 5.25
N TRP A 88 5.11 1.02 4.51
CA TRP A 88 6.55 1.14 4.68
C TRP A 88 6.95 2.61 4.85
N GLY A 89 8.05 2.83 5.56
CA GLY A 89 8.49 4.18 5.98
C GLY A 89 7.58 4.76 7.07
N SER A 90 7.59 6.08 7.25
CA SER A 90 6.69 6.76 8.20
C SER A 90 5.29 7.04 7.62
N ALA A 91 4.88 6.26 6.60
CA ALA A 91 3.59 6.36 5.94
C ALA A 91 2.38 6.21 6.89
N ASP A 92 2.55 5.50 8.01
CA ASP A 92 1.51 5.35 9.05
C ASP A 92 1.54 6.46 10.13
N GLN A 93 2.60 7.26 10.19
CA GLN A 93 2.90 8.10 11.38
C GLN A 93 2.34 9.53 11.36
N ARG A 94 1.53 9.94 10.38
CA ARG A 94 1.02 11.32 10.32
C ARG A 94 -0.48 11.42 10.62
N ALA A 95 -0.80 11.70 11.88
CA ALA A 95 -2.10 12.20 12.34
C ALA A 95 -2.02 13.47 13.22
N ALA A 96 -0.86 14.11 13.43
CA ALA A 96 -0.72 15.08 14.54
C ALA A 96 -0.01 16.42 14.26
N GLU A 97 0.27 16.83 13.02
CA GLU A 97 1.02 18.09 12.76
C GLU A 97 0.22 19.23 12.12
N VAL A 98 -1.12 19.13 12.02
CA VAL A 98 -1.94 20.23 11.49
C VAL A 98 -3.16 20.46 12.37
N ALA A 99 -2.91 21.02 13.56
CA ALA A 99 -3.90 21.70 14.39
C ALA A 99 -3.31 23.04 14.86
#